data_AF-A0A067MF92-F1
#
_entry.id   AF-A0A067MF92-F1
#
_cell.length_a   1.000
_cell.length_b   1.000
_cell.length_c   1.000
_cell.angle_alpha   90.00
_cell.angle_beta   90.00
_cell.angle_gamma   90.00
#
_symmetry.space_group_name_H-M   'P 1'
#
loop_
_entity.id
_entity.type
_entity.pdbx_description
1 polymer ?
#
loop_
_entity_poly.entity_id
_entity_poly.type
_entity_poly.pdbx_seq_one_letter_code
_entity_poly.pdbx_strand_id
1 'polypeptide(L)'
;MSLLWIDKLRSGKVDQPAPNAAAVNPSWRTGFRHVMIERKWPSNINRDLLDRTAIREDLTRKTQELAQFAPGMGAYMNEAYASKLEWQKTLWEDNYPCLLETKPKYDPSGVLTCGD
;
A
#
# COMPACT_ATOMS: atom_id res chain seq x y z
N MET A 1 -9.67 1.12 -1.65
CA MET A 1 -9.22 -0.02 -0.83
C MET A 1 -7.83 0.35 -0.36
N SER A 2 -7.64 1.01 0.77
CA SER A 2 -6.31 1.45 1.20
C SER A 2 -5.94 0.70 2.50
N LEU A 3 -4.64 0.50 2.76
CA LEU A 3 -4.16 -0.49 3.72
C LEU A 3 -3.22 0.14 4.76
N LEU A 4 -3.34 -0.26 6.02
CA LEU A 4 -2.28 -0.23 7.05
C LEU A 4 -2.54 -1.38 8.08
N TRP A 5 -1.56 -1.84 8.87
CA TRP A 5 -1.44 -3.24 9.37
C TRP A 5 -1.58 -3.42 10.91
N ILE A 6 -2.34 -4.42 11.44
CA ILE A 6 -2.37 -4.88 12.87
C ILE A 6 -2.71 -6.38 13.06
N ASP A 7 -1.79 -7.17 13.67
CA ASP A 7 -1.75 -8.56 14.29
C ASP A 7 -0.97 -9.88 13.73
N LYS A 8 0.09 -10.41 14.38
CA LYS A 8 1.03 -11.60 14.17
C LYS A 8 1.74 -12.00 12.83
N LEU A 9 2.90 -11.37 12.52
CA LEU A 9 3.92 -11.70 11.49
C LEU A 9 5.34 -11.67 12.06
N ARG A 10 5.50 -11.44 13.36
CA ARG A 10 6.77 -11.52 14.08
C ARG A 10 7.17 -12.99 14.39
N SER A 11 6.96 -13.88 13.42
CA SER A 11 7.32 -15.30 13.48
C SER A 11 7.18 -15.93 12.09
N GLY A 12 8.24 -16.55 11.60
CA GLY A 12 8.17 -17.50 10.49
C GLY A 12 9.38 -17.43 9.58
N LYS A 13 9.13 -17.45 8.27
CA LYS A 13 10.14 -17.30 7.21
C LYS A 13 10.19 -15.88 6.64
N VAL A 14 9.18 -15.06 6.93
CA VAL A 14 9.02 -13.70 6.39
C VAL A 14 9.96 -12.70 7.06
N ASP A 15 10.32 -12.93 8.31
CA ASP A 15 11.24 -12.12 9.13
C ASP A 15 12.72 -12.49 8.93
N GLN A 16 13.02 -13.62 8.27
CA GLN A 16 14.39 -14.11 8.12
C GLN A 16 15.25 -13.31 7.12
N PRO A 17 14.75 -12.91 5.93
CA PRO A 17 15.53 -12.09 5.01
C PRO A 17 15.69 -10.67 5.56
N ALA A 18 16.87 -10.08 5.36
CA ALA A 18 17.10 -8.68 5.72
C ALA A 18 16.05 -7.74 5.08
N PRO A 19 15.72 -6.59 5.70
CA PRO A 19 14.72 -5.66 5.17
C PRO A 19 14.99 -5.18 3.74
N ASN A 20 16.27 -5.12 3.34
CA ASN A 20 16.73 -4.73 2.00
C ASN A 20 17.06 -5.93 1.08
N ALA A 21 16.92 -7.17 1.57
CA ALA A 21 17.21 -8.37 0.77
C ALA A 21 16.17 -8.62 -0.33
N ALA A 22 15.00 -8.00 -0.20
CA ALA A 22 13.94 -8.00 -1.20
C ALA A 22 13.39 -6.58 -1.32
N ALA A 23 12.87 -6.25 -2.50
CA ALA A 23 12.24 -4.98 -2.81
C ALA A 23 10.95 -4.68 -2.02
N VAL A 24 10.61 -5.45 -0.99
CA VAL A 24 9.36 -5.30 -0.22
C VAL A 24 9.50 -4.19 0.82
N ASN A 25 8.40 -3.53 1.21
CA ASN A 25 8.44 -2.57 2.32
C ASN A 25 9.08 -3.19 3.60
N PRO A 26 10.05 -2.54 4.25
CA PRO A 26 10.67 -3.02 5.49
C PRO A 26 9.68 -3.35 6.61
N SER A 27 8.53 -2.68 6.66
CA SER A 27 7.46 -2.98 7.63
C SER A 27 6.90 -4.40 7.53
N TRP A 28 7.15 -5.15 6.43
CA TRP A 28 6.87 -6.58 6.37
C TRP A 28 7.64 -7.42 7.39
N ARG A 29 8.79 -6.92 7.89
CA ARG A 29 9.64 -7.62 8.88
C ARG A 29 9.25 -7.34 10.33
N THR A 30 8.60 -6.20 10.57
CA THR A 30 8.22 -5.73 11.91
C THR A 30 6.70 -5.82 12.14
N GLY A 31 5.94 -5.89 11.06
CA GLY A 31 4.49 -5.92 11.06
C GLY A 31 3.91 -7.11 11.81
N PHE A 32 2.69 -6.91 12.31
CA PHE A 32 1.94 -7.93 13.02
C PHE A 32 0.88 -8.54 12.04
N ARG A 33 -0.24 -7.96 11.58
CA ARG A 33 -1.21 -8.64 10.64
C ARG A 33 -1.27 -7.83 9.37
N HIS A 34 -1.68 -8.49 8.31
CA HIS A 34 -2.48 -7.86 7.27
C HIS A 34 -3.91 -7.53 7.71
N VAL A 35 -4.25 -6.24 7.69
CA VAL A 35 -5.63 -5.77 7.86
C VAL A 35 -6.09 -5.14 6.55
N MET A 36 -7.26 -5.58 6.08
CA MET A 36 -7.91 -5.04 4.89
C MET A 36 -9.16 -4.24 5.30
N ILE A 37 -9.29 -3.04 4.74
CA ILE A 37 -10.52 -2.26 4.82
C ILE A 37 -11.15 -2.22 3.43
N GLU A 38 -12.30 -2.89 3.31
CA GLU A 38 -13.05 -2.95 2.06
C GLU A 38 -14.40 -2.24 2.15
N ARG A 39 -14.85 -1.77 0.99
CA ARG A 39 -16.22 -1.39 0.72
C ARG A 39 -16.66 -2.14 -0.51
N LYS A 40 -17.86 -2.71 -0.42
CA LYS A 40 -18.52 -3.36 -1.55
C LYS A 40 -19.33 -2.31 -2.28
N TRP A 41 -19.40 -2.46 -3.59
CA TRP A 41 -20.35 -1.72 -4.40
C TRP A 41 -21.76 -2.28 -4.13
N PRO A 42 -22.74 -1.46 -3.68
CA PRO A 42 -24.14 -1.86 -3.64
C PRO A 42 -24.61 -2.30 -5.03
N SER A 43 -25.47 -3.33 -5.11
CA SER A 43 -26.00 -3.83 -6.38
C SER A 43 -26.83 -2.80 -7.14
N ASN A 44 -27.41 -1.84 -6.42
CA ASN A 44 -28.21 -0.74 -6.94
C ASN A 44 -27.46 0.61 -6.97
N ILE A 45 -26.13 0.60 -6.83
CA ILE A 45 -25.38 1.86 -6.79
C ILE A 45 -25.61 2.65 -8.08
N ASN A 46 -25.93 3.93 -7.94
CA ASN A 46 -25.95 4.83 -9.07
C ASN A 46 -24.50 4.93 -9.58
N ARG A 47 -24.30 4.71 -10.88
CA ARG A 47 -22.94 4.72 -11.46
C ARG A 47 -22.32 6.12 -11.50
N ASP A 48 -22.98 7.11 -10.90
CA ASP A 48 -22.50 8.46 -10.68
C ASP A 48 -21.11 8.46 -10.01
N LEU A 49 -20.30 9.43 -10.42
CA LEU A 49 -18.98 9.68 -9.86
C LEU A 49 -19.07 10.10 -8.39
N LEU A 50 -20.15 10.80 -7.98
CA LEU A 50 -20.34 11.26 -6.61
C LEU A 50 -20.41 10.10 -5.61
N ASP A 51 -21.18 9.05 -5.91
CA ASP A 51 -21.30 7.87 -5.04
C ASP A 51 -19.96 7.12 -4.92
N ARG A 52 -19.19 7.05 -6.02
CA ARG A 52 -17.88 6.38 -6.03
C ARG A 52 -16.82 7.19 -5.28
N THR A 53 -16.88 8.51 -5.37
CA THR A 53 -15.99 9.42 -4.63
C THR A 53 -16.25 9.31 -3.13
N ALA A 54 -17.52 9.35 -2.70
CA ALA A 54 -17.87 9.18 -1.29
C ALA A 54 -17.37 7.85 -0.71
N ILE A 55 -17.48 6.75 -1.45
CA ILE A 55 -16.95 5.44 -1.02
C ILE A 55 -15.42 5.47 -0.91
N ARG A 56 -14.71 6.12 -1.84
CA ARG A 56 -13.25 6.25 -1.80
C ARG A 56 -12.78 7.14 -0.65
N GLU A 57 -13.50 8.22 -0.37
CA GLU A 57 -13.21 9.12 0.75
C GLU A 57 -13.41 8.41 2.09
N ASP A 58 -14.50 7.65 2.27
CA ASP A 58 -14.71 6.84 3.48
C ASP A 58 -13.60 5.79 3.66
N LEU A 59 -13.20 5.11 2.59
CA LEU A 59 -12.06 4.17 2.63
C LEU A 59 -10.74 4.87 2.99
N THR A 60 -10.49 6.05 2.42
CA THR A 60 -9.28 6.83 2.67
C THR A 60 -9.23 7.27 4.12
N ARG A 61 -10.32 7.86 4.64
CA ARG A 61 -10.43 8.28 6.04
C ARG A 61 -10.18 7.11 7.01
N LYS A 62 -10.84 5.97 6.80
CA LYS A 62 -10.68 4.78 7.66
C LYS A 62 -9.27 4.22 7.63
N THR A 63 -8.62 4.27 6.46
CA THR A 63 -7.23 3.82 6.34
C THR A 63 -6.28 4.78 7.03
N GLN A 64 -6.53 6.09 6.94
CA GLN A 64 -5.76 7.09 7.66
C GLN A 64 -5.93 6.97 9.18
N GLU A 65 -7.13 6.68 9.66
CA GLU A 65 -7.38 6.37 11.08
C GLU A 65 -6.55 5.15 11.54
N LEU A 66 -6.50 4.09 10.72
CA LEU A 66 -5.66 2.92 10.99
C LEU A 66 -4.16 3.27 10.95
N ALA A 67 -3.76 4.15 10.04
CA ALA A 67 -2.39 4.62 9.92
C ALA A 67 -1.92 5.42 11.13
N GLN A 68 -2.82 6.24 11.69
CA GLN A 68 -2.56 6.98 12.93
C GLN A 68 -2.45 6.05 14.13
N PHE A 69 -3.20 4.95 14.15
CA PHE A 69 -3.14 3.95 15.21
C PHE A 69 -1.82 3.14 15.19
N ALA A 70 -1.30 2.81 13.99
CA ALA A 70 -0.10 2.01 13.81
C ALA A 70 0.98 2.78 13.03
N PRO A 71 1.64 3.79 13.64
CA PRO A 71 2.63 4.61 12.96
C PRO A 71 3.85 3.77 12.55
N GLY A 72 4.43 4.10 11.39
CA GLY A 72 5.62 3.43 10.86
C GLY A 72 5.35 2.12 10.11
N MET A 73 4.08 1.79 9.84
CA MET A 73 3.71 0.66 8.98
C MET A 73 3.51 1.11 7.51
N GLY A 74 3.60 0.17 6.58
CA GLY A 74 3.39 0.42 5.14
C GLY A 74 2.02 -0.05 4.62
N ALA A 75 1.91 -0.25 3.31
CA ALA A 75 0.74 -0.80 2.63
C ALA A 75 1.18 -1.85 1.59
N TYR A 76 0.31 -2.83 1.31
CA TYR A 76 0.58 -3.85 0.29
C TYR A 76 0.07 -3.38 -1.06
N MET A 77 0.99 -3.13 -1.98
CA MET A 77 0.69 -2.54 -3.29
C MET A 77 -0.46 -3.23 -4.04
N ASN A 78 -0.56 -4.56 -3.98
CA ASN A 78 -1.57 -5.29 -4.74
C ASN A 78 -3.01 -5.06 -4.27
N GLU A 79 -3.20 -4.56 -3.05
CA GLU A 79 -4.50 -4.30 -2.45
C GLU A 79 -4.62 -2.85 -1.95
N ALA A 80 -3.68 -1.99 -2.33
CA ALA A 80 -3.63 -0.60 -1.86
C ALA A 80 -4.31 0.35 -2.85
N TYR A 81 -4.93 1.37 -2.26
CA TYR A 81 -5.42 2.58 -2.86
C TYR A 81 -4.59 3.64 -2.16
N ALA A 82 -3.31 3.66 -2.53
CA ALA A 82 -2.40 4.63 -1.98
C ALA A 82 -2.96 6.02 -2.35
N SER A 83 -3.16 6.87 -1.36
CA SER A 83 -3.41 8.28 -1.65
C SER A 83 -2.26 8.79 -2.52
N LYS A 84 -2.53 9.71 -3.45
CA LYS A 84 -1.45 10.30 -4.28
C LYS A 84 -0.33 10.92 -3.42
N LEU A 85 -0.65 11.33 -2.19
CA LEU A 85 0.32 11.81 -1.21
C LEU A 85 1.04 10.61 -0.54
N GLU A 86 2.37 10.57 -0.63
CA GLU A 86 3.28 9.63 0.05
C GLU A 86 3.17 8.13 -0.32
N TRP A 87 2.68 7.79 -1.52
CA TRP A 87 2.58 6.39 -1.95
C TRP A 87 3.94 5.67 -2.00
N GLN A 88 5.02 6.37 -2.36
CA GLN A 88 6.37 5.81 -2.41
C GLN A 88 6.78 5.29 -1.03
N LYS A 89 6.63 6.14 -0.01
CA LYS A 89 6.95 5.83 1.38
C LYS A 89 6.05 4.72 1.91
N THR A 90 4.75 4.83 1.65
CA THR A 90 3.75 3.86 2.14
C THR A 90 3.97 2.46 1.56
N LEU A 91 4.29 2.36 0.26
CA LEU A 91 4.41 1.07 -0.42
C LEU A 91 5.82 0.46 -0.34
N TRP A 92 6.85 1.28 -0.26
CA TRP A 92 8.23 0.82 -0.45
C TRP A 92 9.23 1.35 0.57
N GLU A 93 8.93 2.46 1.26
CA GLU A 93 9.81 3.11 2.25
C GLU A 93 11.25 3.26 1.71
N ASP A 94 12.26 2.85 2.48
CA ASP A 94 13.68 2.97 2.17
C ASP A 94 14.11 2.17 0.94
N ASN A 95 13.28 1.24 0.45
CA ASN A 95 13.57 0.48 -0.77
C ASN A 95 13.17 1.24 -2.05
N TYR A 96 12.36 2.31 -1.96
CA TYR A 96 11.92 3.07 -3.14
C TYR A 96 13.06 3.67 -3.98
N PRO A 97 14.11 4.31 -3.40
CA PRO A 97 15.19 4.89 -4.19
C PRO A 97 15.90 3.87 -5.08
N CYS A 98 16.19 2.67 -4.57
CA CYS A 98 16.82 1.61 -5.35
C CYS A 98 15.92 1.12 -6.50
N LEU A 99 14.60 1.03 -6.27
CA LEU A 99 13.63 0.68 -7.30
C LEU A 99 13.55 1.75 -8.40
N LEU A 100 13.53 3.02 -7.99
CA LEU A 100 13.51 4.15 -8.90
C LEU A 100 14.78 4.21 -9.77
N GLU A 101 15.96 3.95 -9.19
CA GLU A 101 17.22 3.87 -9.93
C GLU A 101 17.29 2.66 -10.87
N THR A 102 16.60 1.56 -10.53
CA THR A 102 16.57 0.34 -11.35
C THR A 102 15.69 0.52 -12.57
N LYS A 103 14.57 1.22 -12.44
CA LYS A 103 13.58 1.42 -13.50
C LYS A 103 14.18 1.92 -14.83
N PRO A 104 14.94 3.03 -14.90
CA PRO A 104 15.50 3.52 -16.16
C PRO A 104 16.64 2.64 -16.71
N LYS A 105 17.27 1.79 -15.89
CA LYS A 105 18.29 0.84 -16.39
C LYS A 105 17.67 -0.21 -17.31
N TYR A 106 16.42 -0.59 -17.06
CA TYR A 106 15.71 -1.64 -17.79
C TYR A 106 14.57 -1.13 -18.67
N ASP A 107 14.01 0.05 -18.36
CA ASP A 107 12.96 0.69 -19.15
C ASP A 107 13.19 2.21 -19.26
N PRO A 108 14.22 2.63 -20.01
CA PRO A 108 14.59 4.04 -20.18
C PRO A 108 13.53 4.86 -20.93
N SER A 109 12.73 4.22 -21.78
CA SER A 109 11.65 4.86 -22.55
C SER A 109 10.30 4.85 -21.83
N GLY A 110 10.20 4.24 -20.65
CA GLY A 110 8.98 4.22 -19.84
C GLY A 110 7.82 3.42 -20.44
N VAL A 111 8.12 2.41 -21.27
CA VAL A 111 7.10 1.57 -21.93
C VAL A 111 6.26 0.81 -20.91
N LEU A 112 6.86 0.40 -19.79
CA LEU A 112 6.21 -0.34 -18.72
C LEU A 112 5.76 0.61 -17.60
N THR A 113 4.83 1.49 -17.90
CA THR A 113 4.26 2.46 -16.93
C THR A 113 2.88 1.98 -16.45
N CYS A 114 2.58 2.19 -15.17
CA CYS A 114 1.29 1.86 -14.56
C CYS A 114 0.85 2.93 -13.56
N GLY A 115 -0.47 3.16 -13.51
CA GLY A 115 -1.09 4.22 -12.68
C GLY A 115 -1.25 5.54 -13.42
N ASP A 116 -2.30 6.29 -13.05
CA ASP A 116 -2.68 7.62 -13.56
C ASP A 116 -2.66 8.70 -12.46
#